data_AF-A0A2D5GBM1-F1
#
_entry.id   AF-A0A2D5GBM1-F1
#
_cell.length_a   1.000
_cell.length_b   1.000
_cell.length_c   1.000
_cell.angle_alpha   90.00
_cell.angle_beta   90.00
_cell.angle_gamma   90.00
#
_symmetry.space_group_name_H-M   'P 1'
#
loop_
_entity.id
_entity.type
_entity.pdbx_description
1 polymer ?
#
loop_
_entity_poly.entity_id
_entity_poly.type
_entity_poly.pdbx_seq_one_letter_code
_entity_poly.pdbx_strand_id
1 'polypeptide(L)'
;MFLKIRKNCGIYMQNNESGKRVIAPVSSHFYINLQLVTEISSYSLKEPKEKQQLDSSTLLLPPGTCVLHFTMNSNFSSSKEKVKGEEGKRHLFEKVFYTLYFLPDNMVEYERLKSAIDQNTQNRDNL
;
A
#
# COMPACT_ATOMS: atom_id res chain seq x y z
N MET A 1 2.56 -2.77 -15.81
CA MET A 1 1.69 -1.56 -15.86
C MET A 1 1.96 -0.74 -14.60
N PHE A 2 2.11 0.57 -14.72
CA PHE A 2 2.26 1.47 -13.57
C PHE A 2 0.93 2.18 -13.27
N LEU A 3 0.48 2.11 -12.03
CA LEU A 3 -0.69 2.81 -11.53
C LEU A 3 -0.25 4.07 -10.80
N LYS A 4 -0.51 5.25 -11.38
CA LYS A 4 -0.21 6.53 -10.73
C LYS A 4 -1.18 6.76 -9.57
N ILE A 5 -0.66 7.09 -8.39
CA ILE A 5 -1.42 7.57 -7.23
C ILE A 5 -1.29 9.09 -7.17
N ARG A 6 -2.40 9.81 -7.09
CA ARG A 6 -2.40 11.28 -7.05
C ARG A 6 -2.25 11.82 -5.63
N LYS A 7 -1.42 12.85 -5.46
CA LYS A 7 -1.29 13.57 -4.17
C LYS A 7 -2.56 14.36 -3.85
N ASN A 8 -2.73 14.72 -2.58
CA ASN A 8 -3.78 15.63 -2.09
C ASN A 8 -5.21 15.18 -2.41
N CYS A 9 -5.45 13.88 -2.54
CA CYS A 9 -6.78 13.30 -2.77
C CYS A 9 -7.34 12.65 -1.50
N GLY A 10 -7.04 13.18 -0.30
CA GLY A 10 -7.48 12.58 0.97
C GLY A 10 -7.01 11.13 1.17
N ILE A 11 -5.82 10.80 0.66
CA ILE A 11 -5.23 9.47 0.77
C ILE A 11 -4.18 9.45 1.86
N TYR A 12 -4.25 8.44 2.71
CA TYR A 12 -3.18 8.10 3.64
C TYR A 12 -2.55 6.77 3.24
N MET A 13 -1.26 6.63 3.49
CA MET A 13 -0.49 5.44 3.15
C MET A 13 0.14 4.83 4.40
N GLN A 14 0.19 3.50 4.41
CA GLN A 14 0.97 2.69 5.33
C GLN A 14 1.83 1.71 4.55
N ASN A 15 3.03 1.41 5.06
CA ASN A 15 3.93 0.37 4.54
C ASN A 15 4.57 -0.42 5.69
N ASN A 16 5.45 -1.37 5.37
CA ASN A 16 6.19 -2.17 6.36
C ASN A 16 6.89 -1.31 7.42
N GLU A 17 7.64 -0.31 6.98
CA GLU A 17 8.48 0.55 7.83
C GLU A 17 7.67 1.38 8.82
N SER A 18 6.46 1.79 8.44
CA SER A 18 5.55 2.54 9.32
C SER A 18 4.92 1.68 10.43
N GLY A 19 5.14 0.36 10.43
CA GLY A 19 4.49 -0.56 11.35
C GLY A 19 2.98 -0.67 11.12
N LYS A 20 2.22 -1.09 12.14
CA LYS A 20 0.76 -1.36 12.01
C LYS A 20 -0.15 -0.14 12.21
N ARG A 21 0.35 0.90 12.89
CA ARG A 21 -0.47 2.01 13.41
C ARG A 21 -0.17 3.35 12.75
N VAL A 22 1.03 3.54 12.23
CA VAL A 22 1.42 4.83 11.66
C VAL A 22 0.98 4.91 10.21
N ILE A 23 0.41 6.04 9.83
CA ILE A 23 0.06 6.38 8.45
C ILE A 23 0.62 7.75 8.10
N ALA A 24 0.89 7.97 6.82
CA ALA A 24 1.34 9.25 6.30
C ALA A 24 0.38 9.76 5.22
N PRO A 25 0.07 11.06 5.16
CA PRO A 25 -0.66 11.61 4.04
C PRO A 25 0.14 11.47 2.75
N VAL A 26 -0.51 11.13 1.64
CA VAL A 26 0.12 11.09 0.32
C VAL A 26 0.33 12.52 -0.17
N SER A 27 1.53 13.05 0.08
CA SER A 27 1.94 14.42 -0.25
C SER A 27 2.56 14.56 -1.65
N SER A 28 2.99 13.46 -2.27
CA SER A 28 3.57 13.44 -3.62
C SER A 28 2.89 12.41 -4.52
N HIS A 29 2.96 12.65 -5.83
CA HIS A 29 2.58 11.62 -6.80
C HIS A 29 3.56 10.46 -6.70
N PHE A 30 3.05 9.24 -6.77
CA PHE A 30 3.90 8.05 -6.90
C PHE A 30 3.22 7.02 -7.79
N TYR A 31 3.95 5.94 -8.11
CA TYR A 31 3.49 4.92 -9.03
C TYR A 31 3.65 3.54 -8.39
N ILE A 32 2.62 2.71 -8.49
CA ILE A 32 2.67 1.30 -8.10
C ILE A 32 2.85 0.46 -9.36
N ASN A 33 3.87 -0.39 -9.41
CA ASN A 33 4.01 -1.35 -10.51
C ASN A 33 3.14 -2.58 -10.26
N LEU A 34 2.02 -2.72 -10.99
CA LEU A 34 1.11 -3.86 -10.82
C LEU A 34 1.71 -5.20 -11.26
N GLN A 35 2.81 -5.22 -12.02
CA GLN A 35 3.51 -6.47 -12.32
C GLN A 35 4.20 -7.06 -11.10
N LEU A 36 4.54 -6.22 -10.12
CA LEU A 36 5.15 -6.64 -8.87
C LEU A 36 4.12 -6.93 -7.79
N VAL A 37 2.83 -6.74 -8.06
CA VAL A 37 1.79 -7.01 -7.06
C VAL A 37 1.44 -8.50 -7.10
N THR A 38 1.57 -9.17 -5.96
CA THR A 38 1.17 -10.58 -5.80
C THR A 38 -0.29 -10.71 -5.36
N GLU A 39 -0.77 -9.75 -4.55
CA GLU A 39 -2.14 -9.76 -4.05
C GLU A 39 -2.67 -8.33 -3.91
N ILE A 40 -3.95 -8.14 -4.22
CA ILE A 40 -4.69 -6.90 -3.97
C ILE A 40 -5.94 -7.27 -3.19
N SER A 41 -6.16 -6.61 -2.05
CA SER A 41 -7.45 -6.66 -1.34
C SER A 41 -8.06 -5.27 -1.22
N SER A 42 -9.39 -5.22 -1.26
CA SER A 42 -10.19 -4.00 -1.21
C SER A 42 -11.32 -4.18 -0.21
N TYR A 43 -11.47 -3.22 0.70
CA TYR A 43 -12.55 -3.24 1.70
C TYR A 43 -12.86 -1.84 2.21
N SER A 44 -13.97 -1.67 2.90
CA SER A 44 -14.34 -0.42 3.57
C SER A 44 -14.39 -0.62 5.08
N LEU A 45 -14.00 0.42 5.82
CA LEU A 45 -14.11 0.41 7.28
C LEU A 45 -15.58 0.54 7.70
N LYS A 46 -16.06 -0.40 8.53
CA LYS A 46 -17.42 -0.37 9.10
C LYS A 46 -17.51 0.53 10.34
N GLU A 47 -16.41 0.63 11.07
CA GLU A 47 -16.28 1.38 12.32
C GLU A 47 -15.10 2.35 12.19
N PRO A 48 -15.11 3.46 12.96
CA PRO A 48 -13.98 4.37 12.96
C PRO A 48 -12.71 3.65 13.45
N LYS A 49 -11.56 4.03 12.88
CA LYS A 49 -10.27 3.41 13.23
C LYS A 49 -9.23 4.48 13.55
N GLU A 50 -8.71 4.42 14.76
CA GLU A 50 -7.60 5.29 15.16
C GLU A 50 -6.29 4.83 14.51
N LYS A 51 -5.54 5.82 14.02
CA LYS A 51 -4.20 5.69 13.46
C LYS A 51 -3.32 6.81 14.00
N GLN A 52 -2.03 6.59 14.01
CA GLN A 52 -1.05 7.62 14.35
C GLN A 52 -0.48 8.23 13.08
N GLN A 53 -0.20 9.52 13.10
CA GLN A 53 0.53 10.20 12.04
C GLN A 53 2.04 10.24 12.38
N LEU A 54 2.85 10.67 11.42
CA LEU A 54 4.31 10.74 11.57
C LEU A 54 4.77 11.68 12.70
N ASP A 55 3.96 12.69 13.03
CA ASP A 55 4.19 13.63 14.13
C ASP A 55 3.64 13.12 15.48
N SER A 56 3.25 11.83 15.56
CA SER A 56 2.62 11.18 16.73
C SER A 56 1.22 11.69 17.07
N SER A 57 0.61 12.57 16.27
CA SER A 57 -0.79 12.92 16.42
C SER A 57 -1.71 11.75 16.04
N THR A 58 -2.90 11.69 16.64
CA THR A 58 -3.88 10.66 16.32
C THR A 58 -4.84 11.17 15.24
N LEU A 59 -5.03 10.36 14.20
CA LEU A 59 -6.04 10.55 13.18
C LEU A 59 -7.13 9.48 13.32
N LEU A 60 -8.39 9.91 13.39
CA LEU A 60 -9.54 9.02 13.35
C LEU A 60 -9.99 8.84 11.90
N LEU A 61 -9.78 7.65 11.34
CA LEU A 61 -10.33 7.30 10.03
C LEU A 61 -11.84 7.03 10.20
N PRO A 62 -12.73 7.74 9.50
CA PRO A 62 -14.17 7.57 9.64
C PRO A 62 -14.66 6.26 9.01
N PRO A 63 -15.84 5.74 9.41
CA PRO A 63 -16.55 4.71 8.67
C PRO A 63 -16.73 5.10 7.20
N GLY A 64 -16.76 4.10 6.31
CA GLY A 64 -16.82 4.32 4.87
C GLY A 64 -15.48 4.64 4.22
N THR A 65 -14.39 4.81 4.99
CA THR A 65 -13.04 4.88 4.43
C THR A 65 -12.77 3.60 3.63
N CYS A 66 -12.49 3.75 2.34
CA CYS A 66 -12.11 2.64 1.48
C CYS A 66 -10.61 2.37 1.60
N VAL A 67 -10.25 1.09 1.54
CA VAL A 67 -8.89 0.62 1.75
C VAL A 67 -8.48 -0.25 0.59
N LEU A 68 -7.33 0.08 -0.02
CA LEU A 68 -6.63 -0.79 -0.97
C LEU A 68 -5.34 -1.28 -0.32
N HIS A 69 -5.20 -2.58 -0.18
CA HIS A 69 -4.00 -3.22 0.33
C HIS A 69 -3.31 -3.99 -0.79
N PHE A 70 -2.04 -3.66 -1.02
CA PHE A 70 -1.18 -4.26 -2.03
C PHE A 70 -0.10 -5.06 -1.33
N THR A 71 -0.02 -6.35 -1.63
CA THR A 71 1.15 -7.17 -1.31
C THR A 71 2.03 -7.23 -2.54
N MET A 72 3.29 -6.83 -2.41
CA MET A 72 4.27 -6.80 -3.48
C MET A 72 5.18 -8.03 -3.39
N ASN A 73 5.62 -8.51 -4.55
CA ASN A 73 6.68 -9.49 -4.65
C ASN A 73 7.99 -8.85 -4.19
N SER A 74 8.72 -9.58 -3.34
CA SER A 74 10.01 -9.15 -2.83
C SER A 74 11.08 -9.35 -3.90
N ASN A 75 11.16 -8.42 -4.84
CA ASN A 75 12.27 -8.42 -5.80
C ASN A 75 13.49 -7.76 -5.12
N PHE A 76 14.21 -8.57 -4.33
CA PHE A 76 15.54 -8.30 -3.79
C PHE A 76 15.68 -7.16 -2.77
N SER A 77 15.39 -7.45 -1.50
CA SER A 77 16.17 -6.83 -0.41
C SER A 77 17.38 -7.74 -0.15
N SER A 78 18.56 -7.32 -0.61
CA SER A 78 19.81 -7.96 -0.18
C SER A 78 20.33 -7.18 1.02
N SER A 79 19.77 -7.44 2.21
CA SER A 79 20.47 -7.03 3.43
C SER A 79 21.72 -7.90 3.56
N LYS A 80 22.90 -7.28 3.43
CA LYS A 80 24.15 -7.93 3.83
C LYS A 80 24.18 -7.96 5.35
N GLU A 81 23.57 -8.95 5.97
CA GLU A 81 23.90 -9.25 7.37
C GLU A 81 25.34 -9.77 7.42
N LYS A 82 26.25 -9.00 8.03
CA LYS A 82 27.54 -9.53 8.46
C LYS A 82 27.32 -10.41 9.69
N VAL A 83 26.93 -11.66 9.48
CA VAL A 83 27.10 -12.68 10.51
C VAL A 83 28.60 -12.94 10.63
N LYS A 84 29.16 -12.78 11.84
CA LYS A 84 30.53 -13.19 12.14
C LYS A 84 30.69 -14.67 11.77
N GLY A 85 31.42 -14.95 10.69
CA GLY A 85 32.01 -16.26 10.43
C GLY A 85 31.60 -16.97 9.13
N GLU A 86 30.52 -16.58 8.45
CA GLU A 86 30.12 -17.25 7.20
C GLU A 86 29.62 -16.24 6.15
N GLU A 87 30.35 -16.11 5.04
CA GLU A 87 29.94 -15.33 3.87
C GLU A 87 28.86 -16.07 3.06
N GLY A 88 27.68 -16.27 3.65
CA GLY A 88 26.49 -16.73 2.96
C GLY A 88 25.61 -15.54 2.58
N LYS A 89 25.41 -15.28 1.28
CA LYS A 89 24.34 -14.36 0.83
C LYS A 89 22.98 -14.98 1.15
N ARG A 90 22.44 -14.74 2.34
CA ARG A 90 21.04 -15.07 2.62
C ARG A 90 20.15 -14.03 1.94
N HIS A 91 19.37 -14.47 0.96
CA HIS A 91 18.29 -13.67 0.40
C HIS A 91 17.13 -13.69 1.41
N LEU A 92 16.96 -12.61 2.18
CA LEU A 92 15.77 -12.44 3.00
C LEU A 92 14.64 -11.94 2.10
N PHE A 93 13.62 -12.78 1.90
CA PHE A 93 12.42 -12.41 1.16
C PHE A 93 11.47 -11.69 2.11
N GLU A 94 11.54 -10.36 2.15
CA GLU A 94 10.62 -9.58 2.97
C GLU A 94 9.41 -9.15 2.12
N LYS A 95 8.22 -9.64 2.48
CA LYS A 95 6.98 -9.24 1.81
C LYS A 95 6.74 -7.75 2.04
N VAL A 96 6.87 -6.95 0.99
CA VAL A 96 6.57 -5.51 1.03
C VAL A 96 5.08 -5.32 0.81
N PHE A 97 4.43 -4.50 1.64
CA PHE A 97 3.05 -4.11 1.47
C PHE A 97 2.89 -2.59 1.43
N TYR A 98 1.85 -2.15 0.73
CA TYR A 98 1.36 -0.78 0.77
C TYR A 98 -0.14 -0.82 1.04
N THR A 99 -0.61 -0.05 2.03
CA THR A 99 -2.04 0.14 2.29
C THR A 99 -2.39 1.58 2.04
N LEU A 100 -3.37 1.82 1.18
CA LEU A 100 -3.93 3.14 0.90
C LEU A 100 -5.30 3.25 1.53
N TYR A 101 -5.50 4.30 2.32
CA TYR A 101 -6.76 4.66 2.97
C TYR A 101 -7.33 5.88 2.25
N PHE A 102 -8.50 5.74 1.67
CA PHE A 102 -9.22 6.78 0.94
C PHE A 102 -10.36 7.29 1.81
N LEU A 103 -10.28 8.55 2.23
CA LEU A 103 -11.35 9.16 3.01
C LEU A 103 -12.65 9.22 2.18
N PRO A 104 -13.83 9.10 2.82
CA PRO A 104 -15.13 9.12 2.13
C PRO A 104 -15.36 10.34 1.23
N ASP A 105 -14.74 11.48 1.56
CA ASP A 105 -14.88 12.72 0.79
C ASP A 105 -14.12 12.68 -0.55
N ASN A 106 -13.21 11.72 -0.75
CA ASN A 106 -12.32 11.65 -1.91
C ASN A 106 -12.40 10.30 -2.66
N MET A 107 -13.63 9.84 -2.91
CA MET A 107 -13.89 8.57 -3.59
C MET A 107 -13.52 8.54 -5.08
N VAL A 108 -13.43 9.69 -5.74
CA VAL A 108 -13.10 9.76 -7.17
C VAL A 108 -11.78 9.07 -7.50
N GLU A 109 -10.77 9.26 -6.65
CA GLU A 109 -9.45 8.67 -6.86
C GLU A 109 -9.45 7.17 -6.52
N TYR A 110 -10.25 6.74 -5.52
CA TYR A 110 -10.46 5.33 -5.23
C TYR A 110 -11.10 4.59 -6.42
N GLU A 111 -12.23 5.10 -6.93
CA GLU A 111 -12.96 4.49 -8.05
C GLU A 111 -12.09 4.40 -9.31
N ARG A 112 -11.31 5.44 -9.59
CA ARG A 112 -10.36 5.45 -10.71
C ARG A 112 -9.30 4.34 -10.57
N LEU A 113 -8.74 4.18 -9.38
CA LEU A 113 -7.72 3.15 -9.11
C LEU A 113 -8.34 1.76 -9.17
N LYS A 114 -9.52 1.58 -8.57
CA LYS A 114 -10.24 0.31 -8.54
C LYS A 114 -10.60 -0.15 -9.95
N SER A 115 -11.18 0.74 -10.77
CA SER A 115 -11.48 0.47 -12.17
C SER A 115 -10.22 0.08 -12.98
N ALA A 116 -9.10 0.78 -12.79
CA ALA A 116 -7.85 0.45 -13.48
C ALA A 116 -7.25 -0.90 -13.04
N ILE A 117 -7.42 -1.27 -11.76
CA ILE A 117 -7.02 -2.58 -11.25
C ILE A 117 -7.91 -3.67 -11.87
N ASP A 118 -9.23 -3.49 -11.84
CA ASP A 118 -10.19 -4.47 -12.32
C ASP A 118 -10.03 -4.72 -13.84
N GLN A 119 -9.78 -3.67 -14.62
CA GLN A 119 -9.43 -3.81 -16.05
C GLN A 119 -8.11 -4.59 -16.25
N ASN A 120 -7.13 -4.43 -15.36
CA ASN A 120 -5.88 -5.17 -15.46
C ASN A 120 -6.06 -6.66 -15.13
N THR A 121 -6.91 -7.00 -14.16
CA THR A 121 -7.17 -8.37 -13.74
C THR A 121 -8.10 -9.10 -14.72
N GLN A 122 -9.13 -8.45 -15.25
CA GLN A 122 -9.98 -9.04 -16.30
C GLN A 122 -9.17 -9.46 -17.55
N ASN A 123 -8.13 -8.70 -17.89
CA ASN A 123 -7.23 -9.06 -18.99
C ASN A 123 -6.33 -10.27 -18.65
N ARG A 124 -6.19 -10.65 -17.37
CA ARG A 124 -5.42 -11.83 -16.95
C ARG A 124 -6.27 -13.10 -16.88
N ASP A 125 -7.56 -13.00 -16.55
CA ASP A 125 -8.45 -14.16 -16.50
C ASP A 125 -8.81 -14.70 -17.91
N ASN A 126 -8.61 -13.88 -18.95
CA ASN A 126 -8.89 -14.22 -20.35
C ASN A 126 -7.65 -14.71 -21.13
N LEU A 127 -6.55 -15.05 -20.45
CA LEU A 127 -5.29 -15.58 -21.02
C LEU A 127 -5.03 -17.00 -20.51
#